data_AF-A0A6P0LCW6-F1
#
_entry.id   AF-A0A6P0LCW6-F1
#
_cell.length_a   1.000
_cell.length_b   1.000
_cell.length_c   1.000
_cell.angle_alpha   90.00
_cell.angle_beta   90.00
_cell.angle_gamma   90.00
#
_symmetry.space_group_name_H-M   'P 1'
#
loop_
_entity.id
_entity.type
_entity.pdbx_description
1 polymer ?
#
loop_
_entity_poly.entity_id
_entity_poly.type
_entity_poly.pdbx_seq_one_letter_code
_entity_poly.pdbx_strand_id
1 'polypeptide(L)'
;MNLIKFLQDLSLKRIELAEIETALLSITEVEQAYVLAHQTLLVAYVVVAGVWNPQQLHSQIQQQLPPNMMPGAYVPLARLPLTHKGKVDEVALGRFPVIDDNVVQQWEAKLKAVPEIEQVAVVVQ
;
A
#
# COMPACT_ATOMS: atom_id res chain seq x y z
N MET A 1 18.03 7.08 -19.94
CA MET A 1 17.10 7.90 -19.12
C MET A 1 17.92 8.94 -18.39
N ASN A 2 17.59 10.24 -18.46
CA ASN A 2 18.41 11.32 -17.87
C ASN A 2 18.05 11.50 -16.37
N LEU A 3 19.06 11.76 -15.52
CA LEU A 3 18.94 11.91 -14.06
C LEU A 3 17.91 13.00 -13.66
N ILE A 4 17.81 14.07 -14.44
CA ILE A 4 16.83 15.16 -14.20
C ILE A 4 15.39 14.65 -14.35
N LYS A 5 15.12 13.83 -15.37
CA LYS A 5 13.80 13.24 -15.61
C LYS A 5 13.43 12.25 -14.51
N PHE A 6 14.38 11.43 -14.07
CA PHE A 6 14.20 10.50 -12.95
C PHE A 6 13.86 11.22 -11.63
N LEU A 7 14.54 12.33 -11.32
CA LEU A 7 14.25 13.12 -10.12
C LEU A 7 12.91 13.85 -10.22
N GLN A 8 12.50 14.30 -11.41
CA GLN A 8 11.18 14.86 -11.64
C GLN A 8 10.08 13.81 -11.47
N ASP A 9 10.23 12.63 -12.04
CA ASP A 9 9.27 11.52 -11.91
C ASP A 9 9.15 11.05 -10.45
N LEU A 10 10.28 10.97 -9.73
CA LEU A 10 10.29 10.69 -8.29
C LEU A 10 9.60 11.78 -7.46
N SER A 11 9.82 13.05 -7.80
CA SER A 11 9.23 14.17 -7.06
C SER A 11 7.72 14.28 -7.32
N LEU A 12 7.28 14.07 -8.56
CA LEU A 12 5.85 14.03 -8.93
C LEU A 12 5.15 12.86 -8.26
N LYS A 13 5.73 11.65 -8.33
CA LYS A 13 5.22 10.48 -7.61
C LYS A 13 5.14 10.74 -6.11
N ARG A 14 6.12 11.42 -5.52
CA ARG A 14 6.07 11.77 -4.10
C ARG A 14 4.96 12.75 -3.76
N ILE A 15 4.65 13.70 -4.64
CA ILE A 15 3.51 14.62 -4.47
C ILE A 15 2.20 13.84 -4.48
N GLU A 16 2.01 12.94 -5.46
CA GLU A 16 0.82 12.10 -5.54
C GLU A 16 0.66 11.19 -4.32
N LEU A 17 1.75 10.60 -3.81
CA LEU A 17 1.71 9.78 -2.60
C LEU A 17 1.45 10.62 -1.34
N ALA A 18 2.01 11.82 -1.24
CA ALA A 18 1.78 12.73 -0.13
C ALA A 18 0.33 13.23 -0.07
N GLU A 19 -0.37 13.31 -1.21
CA GLU A 19 -1.80 13.60 -1.25
C GLU A 19 -2.62 12.48 -0.62
N ILE A 20 -2.27 11.21 -0.90
CA ILE A 20 -2.90 10.05 -0.26
C ILE A 20 -2.61 10.04 1.25
N GLU A 21 -1.37 10.32 1.64
CA GLU A 21 -0.98 10.45 3.06
C GLU A 21 -1.78 11.55 3.77
N THR A 22 -1.98 12.69 3.11
CA THR A 22 -2.77 13.81 3.64
C THR A 22 -4.25 13.42 3.81
N ALA A 23 -4.84 12.73 2.82
CA ALA A 23 -6.20 12.21 2.92
C ALA A 23 -6.34 11.22 4.08
N LEU A 24 -5.37 10.31 4.25
CA LEU A 24 -5.32 9.38 5.38
C LEU A 24 -5.26 10.08 6.73
N LEU A 25 -4.40 11.09 6.87
CA LEU A 25 -4.25 11.88 8.10
C LEU A 25 -5.47 12.78 8.41
N SER A 26 -6.39 12.97 7.46
CA SER A 26 -7.65 13.66 7.73
C SER A 26 -8.67 12.80 8.48
N ILE A 27 -8.45 11.47 8.52
CA ILE A 27 -9.28 10.53 9.27
C ILE A 27 -8.87 10.57 10.73
N THR A 28 -9.83 10.80 11.62
CA THR A 28 -9.57 11.09 13.05
C THR A 28 -8.80 9.98 13.76
N GLU A 29 -9.02 8.74 13.35
CA GLU A 29 -8.40 7.55 13.92
C GLU A 29 -6.98 7.31 13.41
N VAL A 30 -6.49 8.02 12.38
CA VAL A 30 -5.16 7.81 11.80
C VAL A 30 -4.17 8.82 12.36
N GLU A 31 -3.23 8.35 13.19
CA GLU A 31 -2.21 9.20 13.83
C GLU A 31 -1.00 9.44 12.92
N GLN A 32 -0.64 8.44 12.12
CA GLN A 32 0.47 8.51 11.17
C GLN A 32 0.10 7.71 9.92
N ALA A 33 0.53 8.21 8.76
CA ALA A 33 0.37 7.51 7.49
C ALA A 33 1.65 7.65 6.65
N TYR A 34 1.98 6.60 5.92
CA TYR A 34 3.04 6.62 4.92
C TYR A 34 2.65 5.70 3.76
N VAL A 35 2.79 6.17 2.53
CA VAL A 35 2.35 5.41 1.35
C VAL A 35 3.55 5.06 0.48
N LEU A 36 3.64 3.80 0.07
CA LEU A 36 4.64 3.30 -0.88
C LEU A 36 3.97 2.62 -2.05
N ALA A 37 4.55 2.77 -3.23
CA ALA A 37 4.26 1.89 -4.34
C ALA A 37 4.97 0.55 -4.13
N HIS A 38 4.20 -0.54 -4.06
CA HIS A 38 4.70 -1.90 -3.95
C HIS A 38 4.26 -2.71 -5.17
N GLN A 39 5.20 -2.97 -6.08
CA GLN A 39 4.96 -3.71 -7.32
C GLN A 39 3.75 -3.16 -8.10
N THR A 40 2.58 -3.80 -8.00
CA THR A 40 1.36 -3.48 -8.75
C THR A 40 0.36 -2.60 -7.99
N LEU A 41 0.59 -2.31 -6.70
CA LEU A 41 -0.38 -1.58 -5.88
C LEU A 41 0.27 -0.51 -4.98
N LEU A 42 -0.55 0.39 -4.47
CA LEU A 42 -0.17 1.33 -3.42
C LEU A 42 -0.47 0.72 -2.04
N VAL A 43 0.52 0.72 -1.15
CA VAL A 43 0.39 0.24 0.24
C VAL A 43 0.40 1.43 1.18
N ALA A 44 -0.65 1.57 1.96
CA ALA A 44 -0.73 2.56 3.04
C ALA A 44 -0.34 1.90 4.37
N TYR A 45 0.78 2.35 4.95
CA TYR A 45 1.20 1.98 6.29
C TYR A 45 0.64 3.01 7.27
N VAL A 46 -0.21 2.58 8.19
CA VAL A 46 -0.95 3.48 9.08
C VAL A 46 -0.73 3.13 10.54
N VAL A 47 -0.60 4.15 11.38
CA VAL A 47 -0.72 4.03 12.83
C VAL A 47 -2.10 4.52 13.20
N VAL A 48 -2.88 3.67 13.87
CA VAL A 48 -4.27 3.98 14.22
C VAL A 48 -4.46 4.08 15.73
N ALA A 49 -5.24 5.08 16.15
CA ALA A 49 -5.76 5.19 17.48
C ALA A 49 -6.98 4.28 17.63
N GLY A 50 -6.92 3.30 18.53
CA GLY A 50 -8.06 2.45 18.87
C GLY A 50 -8.22 1.22 17.97
N VAL A 51 -9.48 0.90 17.61
CA VAL A 51 -9.81 -0.36 16.94
C VAL A 51 -9.54 -0.25 15.44
N TRP A 52 -8.66 -1.11 14.93
CA TRP A 52 -8.39 -1.20 13.51
C TRP A 52 -9.60 -1.73 12.73
N ASN A 53 -10.08 -0.95 11.77
CA ASN A 53 -11.14 -1.34 10.84
C ASN A 53 -10.76 -0.91 9.40
N PRO A 54 -10.15 -1.81 8.61
CA PRO A 54 -9.68 -1.48 7.26
C PRO A 54 -10.82 -1.14 6.30
N GLN A 55 -11.98 -1.79 6.41
CA GLN A 55 -13.11 -1.54 5.52
C GLN A 55 -13.71 -0.14 5.74
N GLN A 56 -13.81 0.29 6.99
CA GLN A 56 -14.27 1.64 7.33
C GLN A 56 -13.27 2.69 6.82
N LEU A 57 -11.97 2.50 7.07
CA LEU A 57 -10.94 3.39 6.58
C LEU A 57 -10.96 3.50 5.05
N HIS A 58 -11.03 2.36 4.35
CA HIS A 58 -11.10 2.33 2.89
C HIS A 58 -12.32 3.11 2.38
N SER A 59 -13.49 2.89 2.99
CA SER A 59 -14.73 3.57 2.61
C SER A 59 -14.67 5.09 2.82
N GLN A 60 -14.02 5.55 3.89
CA GLN A 60 -13.83 6.99 4.15
C GLN A 60 -12.87 7.61 3.14
N ILE A 61 -11.77 6.92 2.80
CA ILE A 61 -10.79 7.41 1.83
C ILE A 61 -11.33 7.42 0.41
N GLN A 62 -12.17 6.46 0.05
CA GLN A 62 -12.85 6.42 -1.25
C GLN A 62 -13.74 7.64 -1.51
N GLN A 63 -14.19 8.33 -0.46
CA GLN A 63 -14.96 9.59 -0.59
C GLN A 63 -14.07 10.81 -0.85
N GLN A 64 -12.76 10.70 -0.62
CA GLN A 64 -11.80 11.80 -0.72
C GLN A 64 -10.89 11.69 -1.95
N LEU A 65 -10.56 10.46 -2.37
CA LEU A 65 -9.61 10.19 -3.43
C LEU A 65 -10.28 9.57 -4.66
N PRO A 66 -9.78 9.88 -5.88
CA PRO A 66 -10.23 9.19 -7.09
C PRO A 66 -9.75 7.72 -7.10
N PRO A 67 -10.45 6.81 -7.80
CA PRO A 67 -10.15 5.37 -7.77
C PRO A 67 -8.70 4.99 -8.12
N ASN A 68 -8.04 5.73 -9.01
CA ASN A 68 -6.66 5.47 -9.43
C ASN A 68 -5.59 5.85 -8.38
N MET A 69 -5.98 6.54 -7.30
CA MET A 69 -5.11 6.90 -6.18
C MET A 69 -5.39 6.07 -4.92
N MET A 70 -6.34 5.13 -4.98
CA MET A 70 -6.72 4.32 -3.84
C MET A 70 -5.59 3.34 -3.44
N PRO A 71 -5.25 3.25 -2.15
CA PRO A 71 -4.42 2.15 -1.65
C PRO A 71 -5.09 0.79 -1.92
N GLY A 72 -4.32 -0.14 -2.48
CA GLY A 72 -4.75 -1.54 -2.64
C GLY A 72 -4.55 -2.37 -1.37
N ALA A 73 -3.77 -1.87 -0.41
CA ALA A 73 -3.57 -2.51 0.87
C ALA A 73 -3.37 -1.47 1.99
N TYR A 74 -3.83 -1.81 3.19
CA TYR A 74 -3.56 -1.06 4.41
C TYR A 74 -2.88 -1.95 5.44
N VAL A 75 -1.75 -1.51 5.95
CA VAL A 75 -0.94 -2.25 6.92
C VAL A 75 -0.91 -1.45 8.24
N PRO A 76 -1.66 -1.88 9.27
CA PRO A 76 -1.62 -1.21 10.56
C PRO A 76 -0.30 -1.51 11.27
N LEU A 77 0.32 -0.48 11.84
CA LEU A 77 1.57 -0.55 12.58
C LEU A 77 1.42 0.08 13.96
N ALA A 78 2.19 -0.43 14.93
CA ALA A 78 2.30 0.22 16.25
C ALA A 78 3.02 1.58 16.17
N ARG A 79 3.94 1.73 15.21
CA ARG A 79 4.64 2.98 14.87
C ARG A 79 5.28 2.84 13.49
N LEU A 80 5.51 3.96 12.79
CA LEU A 80 6.34 3.94 11.59
C LEU A 80 7.80 3.58 11.96
N PRO A 81 8.44 2.65 11.23
CA PRO A 81 9.86 2.39 11.41
C PRO A 81 10.66 3.61 10.92
N LEU A 82 11.66 4.00 11.69
CA LEU A 82 12.53 5.12 11.37
C LEU A 82 13.97 4.63 11.20
N THR A 83 14.68 5.22 10.25
CA THR A 83 16.13 5.12 10.10
C THR A 83 16.85 5.76 11.29
N HIS A 84 18.15 5.50 11.43
CA HIS A 84 19.00 6.19 12.44
C HIS A 84 18.99 7.72 12.33
N LYS A 85 18.55 8.28 11.19
CA LYS A 85 18.43 9.72 10.95
C LYS A 85 17.03 10.27 11.26
N GLY A 86 16.13 9.44 11.80
CA GLY A 86 14.76 9.83 12.17
C GLY A 86 13.79 9.96 11.00
N LYS A 87 14.20 9.62 9.77
CA LYS A 87 13.29 9.53 8.60
C LYS A 87 12.62 8.17 8.55
N VAL A 88 11.43 8.09 7.97
CA VAL A 88 10.75 6.81 7.70
C VAL A 88 11.67 5.86 6.92
N ASP A 89 11.75 4.62 7.38
CA ASP A 89 12.55 3.56 6.77
C ASP A 89 11.72 2.77 5.76
N GLU A 90 11.76 3.21 4.50
CA GLU A 90 11.03 2.57 3.40
C GLU A 90 11.50 1.12 3.14
N VAL A 91 12.76 0.80 3.47
CA VAL A 91 13.29 -0.56 3.32
C VAL A 91 12.70 -1.47 4.38
N ALA A 92 12.55 -0.99 5.62
CA ALA A 92 11.86 -1.73 6.66
C ALA A 92 10.37 -1.93 6.33
N LEU A 93 9.70 -0.88 5.82
CA LEU A 93 8.31 -0.97 5.37
C LEU A 93 8.13 -2.00 4.25
N GLY A 94 8.96 -1.95 3.21
CA GLY A 94 8.87 -2.86 2.06
C GLY A 94 9.16 -4.34 2.35
N ARG A 95 9.51 -4.70 3.59
CA ARG A 95 9.66 -6.11 4.03
C ARG A 95 8.38 -6.69 4.60
N PHE A 96 7.38 -5.87 4.94
CA PHE A 96 6.12 -6.40 5.41
C PHE A 96 5.44 -7.18 4.29
N PRO A 97 4.93 -8.40 4.56
CA PRO A 97 4.27 -9.20 3.55
C PRO A 97 2.96 -8.52 3.14
N VAL A 98 2.80 -8.29 1.84
CA VAL A 98 1.57 -7.78 1.23
C VAL A 98 1.15 -8.76 0.14
N ILE A 99 -0.14 -9.09 0.11
CA ILE A 99 -0.72 -9.86 -1.00
C ILE A 99 -0.97 -8.87 -2.13
N ASP A 100 -0.20 -8.99 -3.19
CA ASP A 100 -0.38 -8.22 -4.43
C ASP A 100 -0.73 -9.15 -5.59
N ASP A 101 -0.96 -8.57 -6.78
CA ASP A 101 -1.32 -9.35 -7.96
C ASP A 101 -0.25 -10.37 -8.32
N ASN A 102 1.03 -10.08 -8.05
CA ASN A 102 2.11 -11.01 -8.34
C ASN A 102 2.00 -12.27 -7.45
N VAL A 103 1.75 -12.09 -6.15
CA VAL A 103 1.49 -13.22 -5.24
C VAL A 103 0.28 -14.02 -5.72
N VAL A 104 -0.83 -13.35 -6.05
CA VAL A 104 -2.05 -13.98 -6.57
C VAL A 104 -1.74 -14.81 -7.82
N GLN A 105 -1.08 -14.22 -8.82
CA GLN A 105 -0.72 -14.88 -10.07
C GLN A 105 0.22 -16.07 -9.87
N GLN A 106 1.19 -15.97 -8.95
CA GLN A 106 2.07 -17.09 -8.62
C GLN A 106 1.30 -18.26 -8.00
N TRP A 107 0.33 -17.98 -7.14
CA TRP A 107 -0.52 -19.01 -6.55
C TRP A 107 -1.45 -19.64 -7.58
N GLU A 108 -2.07 -18.85 -8.46
CA GLU A 108 -2.87 -19.38 -9.56
C GLU A 108 -2.07 -20.28 -10.49
N ALA A 109 -0.85 -19.88 -10.86
CA ALA A 109 0.03 -20.68 -11.69
C ALA A 109 0.41 -22.01 -11.03
N LYS A 110 0.69 -22.01 -9.72
CA LYS A 110 0.99 -23.22 -8.95
C LYS A 110 -0.21 -24.17 -8.91
N LEU A 111 -1.41 -23.65 -8.66
CA LEU A 111 -2.63 -24.47 -8.58
C LEU A 111 -2.99 -25.05 -9.95
N LYS A 112 -2.86 -24.27 -11.04
CA LYS A 112 -3.06 -24.75 -12.43
C LYS A 112 -2.08 -25.84 -12.86
N ALA A 113 -0.93 -25.94 -12.20
CA ALA A 113 0.07 -26.98 -12.47
C ALA A 113 -0.26 -28.32 -11.79
N VAL A 114 -1.28 -28.37 -10.93
CA VAL A 114 -1.75 -29.60 -10.27
C VAL A 114 -2.72 -30.33 -11.21
N PRO A 115 -2.43 -31.56 -11.67
CA PRO A 115 -3.24 -32.26 -12.67
C PRO A 115 -4.73 -32.42 -12.32
N GLU A 116 -5.06 -32.50 -11.04
CA GLU A 116 -6.42 -32.68 -10.52
C GLU A 116 -7.23 -31.38 -10.45
N ILE A 117 -6.62 -30.21 -10.73
CA ILE A 117 -7.27 -28.90 -10.62
C ILE A 117 -7.57 -28.36 -12.02
N GLU A 118 -8.85 -28.43 -12.42
CA GLU A 118 -9.30 -27.97 -13.74
C GLU A 118 -9.50 -26.45 -13.84
N GLN A 119 -9.86 -25.79 -12.73
CA GLN A 119 -10.10 -24.34 -12.68
C GLN A 119 -9.62 -23.73 -11.35
N VAL A 120 -9.07 -22.52 -11.43
CA VAL A 120 -8.57 -21.76 -10.28
C VAL A 120 -8.94 -20.29 -10.47
N ALA A 121 -9.48 -19.68 -9.41
CA ALA A 121 -9.54 -18.25 -9.22
C ALA A 121 -9.11 -17.95 -7.78
N VAL A 122 -8.08 -17.11 -7.61
CA VAL A 122 -7.70 -16.62 -6.28
C VAL A 122 -8.39 -15.27 -6.06
N VAL A 123 -9.34 -15.23 -5.11
CA VAL A 123 -10.07 -14.02 -4.77
C VAL A 123 -9.42 -13.41 -3.53
N VAL A 124 -8.91 -12.18 -3.68
CA VAL A 124 -8.47 -11.34 -2.56
C VAL A 124 -9.56 -10.28 -2.37
N GLN A 125 -10.09 -10.17 -1.15
CA GLN A 125 -11.14 -9.20 -0.79
C GLN A 125 -10.54 -7.91 -0.25
#